data_AF-A0A1J5PB60-F1
#
_entry.id   AF-A0A1J5PB60-F1
#
_cell.length_a   1.000
_cell.length_b   1.000
_cell.length_c   1.000
_cell.angle_alpha   90.00
_cell.angle_beta   90.00
_cell.angle_gamma   90.00
#
_symmetry.space_group_name_H-M   'P 1'
#
loop_
_entity.id
_entity.type
_entity.pdbx_description
1 polymer ?
#
loop_
_entity_poly.entity_id
_entity_poly.type
_entity_poly.pdbx_seq_one_letter_code
_entity_poly.pdbx_strand_id
1 'polypeptide(L)'
;MGGVIAFEMTRQLQALGKEVKMLALFDAYIEKCTYYDPLLLRIAKNAGFYVKSLLYFFKFSTGFKSTIAEKATLIKRRIIGRYWSLMHGKGHNKLGFFGYAHKIDKCNTEALNRYRFYPLDIEVDAFKAETRTFYAEDSVFMGWKPYALKGVNLHHIPGEHNTIFKAPNDMKFAEVLQQCLDRVEDKKELLQKAPAAKNETELISL
;
A
#
# COMPACT_ATOMS: atom_id res chain seq x y z
N MET A 1 -0.12 -5.67 -3.18
CA MET A 1 0.36 -6.01 -4.54
C MET A 1 0.30 -4.82 -5.49
N GLY A 2 -0.89 -4.32 -5.85
CA GLY A 2 -1.04 -3.27 -6.87
C GLY A 2 -0.15 -2.03 -6.66
N GLY A 3 -0.04 -1.54 -5.41
CA GLY A 3 0.82 -0.39 -5.10
C GLY A 3 2.32 -0.61 -5.39
N VAL A 4 2.84 -1.82 -5.21
CA VAL A 4 4.24 -2.15 -5.54
C VAL A 4 4.47 -2.17 -7.04
N ILE A 5 3.49 -2.67 -7.80
CA ILE A 5 3.53 -2.67 -9.27
C ILE A 5 3.52 -1.23 -9.78
N ALA A 6 2.62 -0.38 -9.26
CA ALA A 6 2.56 1.03 -9.64
C ALA A 6 3.89 1.77 -9.32
N PHE A 7 4.48 1.50 -8.16
CA PHE A 7 5.79 2.04 -7.80
C PHE A 7 6.91 1.61 -8.75
N GLU A 8 6.95 0.33 -9.14
CA GLU A 8 7.93 -0.16 -10.12
C GLU A 8 7.68 0.42 -11.53
N MET A 9 6.42 0.55 -11.94
CA MET A 9 6.06 1.22 -13.20
C MET A 9 6.53 2.68 -13.21
N THR A 10 6.39 3.39 -12.09
CA THR A 10 6.91 4.76 -11.93
C THR A 10 8.42 4.79 -12.17
N ARG A 11 9.18 3.88 -11.55
CA ARG A 11 10.64 3.79 -11.76
C ARG A 11 10.98 3.59 -13.23
N GLN A 12 10.26 2.69 -13.91
CA GLN A 12 10.49 2.41 -15.33
C GLN A 12 10.13 3.61 -16.22
N LEU A 13 9.03 4.29 -15.94
CA LEU A 13 8.63 5.50 -16.67
C LEU A 13 9.66 6.62 -16.50
N GLN A 14 10.11 6.88 -15.28
CA GLN A 14 11.16 7.87 -15.01
C GLN A 14 12.47 7.51 -15.72
N ALA A 15 12.86 6.24 -15.74
CA ALA A 15 14.05 5.77 -16.47
C ALA A 15 13.93 5.96 -17.99
N LEU A 16 12.71 5.95 -18.54
CA LEU A 16 12.42 6.28 -19.94
C LEU A 16 12.30 7.79 -20.19
N GLY A 17 12.62 8.63 -19.21
CA GLY A 17 12.47 10.09 -19.30
C GLY A 17 11.03 10.57 -19.31
N LYS A 18 10.07 9.71 -18.92
CA LYS A 18 8.66 10.10 -18.79
C LYS A 18 8.43 10.72 -17.41
N GLU A 19 7.75 11.85 -17.41
CA GLU A 19 7.34 12.51 -16.18
C GLU A 19 6.12 11.79 -15.59
N VAL A 20 6.24 11.37 -14.33
CA VAL A 20 5.12 10.81 -13.55
C VAL A 20 4.57 11.92 -12.67
N LYS A 21 3.38 12.41 -13.02
CA LYS A 21 2.74 13.54 -12.33
C LYS A 21 2.16 13.18 -10.96
N MET A 22 1.77 11.93 -10.77
CA MET A 22 1.18 11.44 -9.52
C MET A 22 1.42 9.93 -9.36
N LEU A 23 1.74 9.50 -8.14
CA LEU A 23 1.71 8.10 -7.74
C LEU A 23 0.75 7.93 -6.57
N ALA A 24 -0.44 7.38 -6.85
CA ALA A 24 -1.46 7.11 -5.86
C ALA A 24 -1.42 5.63 -5.43
N LEU A 25 -1.37 5.38 -4.13
CA LEU A 25 -1.29 4.05 -3.54
C LEU A 25 -2.47 3.81 -2.61
N PHE A 26 -3.30 2.81 -2.93
CA PHE A 26 -4.53 2.53 -2.20
C PHE A 26 -4.34 1.38 -1.21
N ASP A 27 -4.33 1.73 0.08
CA ASP A 27 -4.16 0.86 1.26
C ASP A 27 -3.09 -0.22 1.05
N ALA A 28 -1.96 0.20 0.47
CA ALA A 28 -0.87 -0.67 0.08
C ALA A 28 0.25 -0.58 1.13
N TYR A 29 0.51 -1.68 1.83
CA TYR A 29 1.59 -1.76 2.80
C TYR A 29 2.83 -2.41 2.17
N ILE A 30 4.00 -1.88 2.52
CA ILE A 30 5.27 -2.57 2.28
C ILE A 30 5.51 -3.51 3.45
N GLU A 31 5.52 -4.80 3.13
CA GLU A 31 6.06 -5.81 4.03
C GLU A 31 7.58 -5.89 3.83
N LYS A 32 8.32 -6.11 4.92
CA LYS A 32 9.77 -6.29 4.83
C LYS A 32 10.09 -7.51 3.97
N CYS A 33 10.89 -7.29 2.93
CA CYS A 33 11.50 -8.37 2.18
C CYS A 33 12.56 -9.06 3.05
N THR A 34 12.29 -10.31 3.46
CA THR A 34 13.24 -11.16 4.21
C THR A 34 13.86 -12.26 3.34
N TYR A 35 13.59 -12.25 2.03
CA TYR A 35 14.02 -13.31 1.11
C TYR A 35 15.54 -13.41 0.99
N TYR A 36 16.23 -12.27 0.99
CA TYR A 36 17.70 -12.19 0.88
C TYR A 36 18.43 -12.18 2.24
N ASP A 37 17.70 -12.27 3.36
CA ASP A 37 18.31 -12.32 4.68
C ASP A 37 18.94 -13.70 4.95
N PRO A 38 20.07 -13.77 5.69
CA PRO A 38 20.57 -15.02 6.23
C PRO A 38 19.51 -15.74 7.08
N LEU A 39 19.55 -17.08 7.11
CA LEU A 39 18.50 -17.90 7.73
C LEU A 39 18.17 -17.49 9.18
N LEU A 40 19.20 -17.26 10.01
CA LEU A 40 19.02 -16.87 11.41
C LEU A 40 18.32 -15.50 11.53
N LEU A 41 18.72 -14.53 10.70
CA LEU A 41 18.12 -13.20 10.71
C LEU A 41 16.66 -13.25 10.25
N ARG A 42 16.36 -14.06 9.22
CA ARG A 42 14.98 -14.29 8.75
C ARG A 42 14.11 -14.91 9.84
N ILE A 43 14.61 -15.93 10.54
CA ILE A 43 13.88 -16.56 11.66
C ILE A 43 13.62 -15.54 12.76
N ALA A 44 14.63 -14.78 13.17
CA ALA A 44 14.50 -13.76 14.22
C ALA A 44 13.49 -12.66 13.84
N LYS A 45 13.58 -12.11 12.62
CA LYS A 45 12.63 -11.09 12.11
C LYS A 45 11.20 -11.63 12.06
N ASN A 46 11.01 -12.84 11.55
CA ASN A 46 9.70 -13.47 11.47
C ASN A 46 9.12 -13.74 12.86
N ALA A 47 9.91 -14.29 13.79
CA ALA A 47 9.49 -14.51 15.17
C ALA A 47 9.09 -13.19 15.85
N GLY A 48 9.90 -12.14 15.70
CA GLY A 48 9.60 -10.80 16.20
C GLY A 48 8.30 -10.23 15.63
N PHE A 49 8.05 -10.42 14.33
CA PHE A 49 6.80 -10.02 13.68
C PHE A 49 5.60 -10.75 14.28
N TYR A 50 5.66 -12.08 14.44
CA TYR A 50 4.57 -12.86 15.02
C TYR A 50 4.30 -12.49 16.48
N VAL A 51 5.34 -12.28 17.29
CA VAL A 51 5.21 -11.82 18.68
C VAL A 51 4.53 -10.45 18.73
N LYS A 52 4.98 -9.48 17.92
CA LYS A 52 4.35 -8.15 17.85
C LYS A 52 2.90 -8.22 17.37
N SER A 53 2.61 -9.05 16.38
CA SER A 53 1.26 -9.28 15.89
C SER A 53 0.35 -9.87 16.98
N LEU A 54 0.88 -10.78 17.81
CA LEU A 54 0.16 -11.36 18.93
C LEU A 54 -0.08 -10.33 20.04
N LEU A 55 0.95 -9.55 20.39
CA LEU A 55 0.82 -8.45 21.37
C LEU A 55 -0.18 -7.39 20.90
N TYR A 56 -0.21 -7.06 19.62
CA TYR A 56 -1.20 -6.15 19.03
C TYR A 56 -2.63 -6.70 19.21
N PHE A 57 -2.82 -7.99 18.96
CA PHE A 57 -4.10 -8.66 19.18
C PHE A 57 -4.54 -8.56 20.66
N PHE A 58 -3.62 -8.77 21.61
CA PHE A 58 -3.90 -8.65 23.04
C PHE A 58 -4.13 -7.21 23.51
N LYS A 59 -3.38 -6.22 22.99
CA LYS A 59 -3.58 -4.79 23.29
C LYS A 59 -4.99 -4.32 22.91
N PHE A 60 -5.55 -4.88 21.84
CA PHE A 60 -6.92 -4.63 21.43
C PHE A 60 -7.96 -5.50 22.17
N SER A 61 -7.54 -6.38 23.08
CA SER A 61 -8.43 -7.28 23.84
C SER A 61 -8.81 -6.78 25.24
N THR A 62 -8.25 -5.66 25.69
CA THR A 62 -8.50 -5.11 27.03
C THR A 62 -9.84 -4.39 27.19
N GLY A 63 -10.63 -4.23 26.11
CA GLY A 63 -12.03 -3.78 26.15
C GLY A 63 -13.00 -4.95 25.90
N PHE A 64 -13.41 -5.66 26.95
CA PHE A 64 -14.04 -6.99 26.82
C PHE A 64 -15.53 -6.99 26.36
N LYS A 65 -16.23 -5.86 26.26
CA LYS A 65 -17.69 -5.86 25.99
C LYS A 65 -18.13 -5.43 24.58
N SER A 66 -17.48 -4.45 23.94
CA SER A 66 -17.85 -4.00 22.57
C SER A 66 -17.10 -4.76 21.46
N THR A 67 -15.94 -5.34 21.78
CA THR A 67 -15.04 -5.92 20.77
C THR A 67 -15.41 -7.34 20.32
N ILE A 68 -16.32 -8.03 21.03
CA ILE A 68 -16.65 -9.43 20.75
C ILE A 68 -17.47 -9.57 19.46
N ALA A 69 -18.42 -8.67 19.18
CA ALA A 69 -19.26 -8.76 17.99
C ALA A 69 -18.46 -8.52 16.69
N GLU A 70 -17.60 -7.50 16.67
CA GLU A 70 -16.70 -7.20 15.55
C GLU A 70 -15.62 -8.29 15.38
N LYS A 71 -15.12 -8.87 16.46
CA LYS A 71 -14.15 -9.99 16.38
C LYS A 71 -14.82 -11.30 15.98
N ALA A 72 -16.06 -11.54 16.39
CA ALA A 72 -16.82 -12.73 16.02
C ALA A 72 -17.05 -12.78 14.51
N THR A 73 -17.32 -11.66 13.85
CA THR A 73 -17.43 -11.61 12.38
C THR A 73 -16.09 -11.89 11.70
N LEU A 74 -14.97 -11.35 12.20
CA LEU A 74 -13.62 -11.62 11.67
C LEU A 74 -13.20 -13.09 11.87
N ILE A 75 -13.44 -13.65 13.05
CA ILE A 75 -13.15 -15.06 13.36
C ILE A 75 -14.06 -15.97 12.54
N LYS A 76 -15.35 -15.64 12.42
CA LYS A 76 -16.31 -16.34 11.55
C LYS A 76 -15.83 -16.32 10.11
N ARG A 77 -15.40 -15.18 9.57
CA ARG A 77 -14.79 -15.08 8.22
C ARG A 77 -13.56 -15.98 8.09
N ARG A 78 -12.68 -16.04 9.10
CA ARG A 78 -11.45 -16.86 9.09
C ARG A 78 -11.74 -18.36 9.16
N ILE A 79 -12.70 -18.76 10.00
CA ILE A 79 -13.15 -20.15 10.17
C ILE A 79 -13.88 -20.62 8.92
N ILE A 80 -14.80 -19.81 8.39
CA ILE A 80 -15.49 -20.07 7.12
C ILE A 80 -14.45 -20.23 6.02
N GLY A 81 -13.53 -19.28 5.83
CA GLY A 81 -12.47 -19.40 4.82
C GLY A 81 -11.62 -20.66 4.94
N ARG A 82 -11.27 -21.08 6.17
CA ARG A 82 -10.55 -22.34 6.42
C ARG A 82 -11.41 -23.59 6.16
N TYR A 83 -12.66 -23.57 6.57
CA TYR A 83 -13.62 -24.65 6.32
C TYR A 83 -13.83 -24.87 4.82
N TRP A 84 -14.05 -23.80 4.05
CA TRP A 84 -14.15 -23.85 2.59
C TRP A 84 -12.86 -24.33 1.92
N SER A 85 -11.69 -24.01 2.49
CA SER A 85 -10.38 -24.47 2.03
C SER A 85 -10.15 -25.98 2.28
N LEU A 86 -10.59 -26.49 3.43
CA LEU A 86 -10.47 -27.90 3.80
C LEU A 86 -11.50 -28.79 3.09
N MET A 87 -12.76 -28.35 3.00
CA MET A 87 -13.86 -29.17 2.49
C MET A 87 -13.87 -29.37 0.96
N HIS A 88 -13.23 -28.49 0.18
CA HIS A 88 -13.35 -28.52 -1.29
C HIS A 88 -12.10 -29.01 -2.03
N GLY A 89 -11.07 -29.49 -1.33
CA GLY A 89 -9.90 -30.10 -1.96
C GLY A 89 -9.09 -29.17 -2.89
N LYS A 90 -7.83 -29.52 -3.12
CA LYS A 90 -6.87 -28.76 -3.96
C LYS A 90 -7.19 -28.83 -5.48
N GLY A 91 -8.45 -29.09 -5.86
CA GLY A 91 -8.85 -29.50 -7.22
C GLY A 91 -9.66 -28.50 -8.03
N HIS A 92 -9.93 -27.31 -7.50
CA HIS A 92 -10.65 -26.28 -8.25
C HIS A 92 -9.69 -25.13 -8.58
N ASN A 93 -9.63 -24.75 -9.84
CA ASN A 93 -9.23 -23.41 -10.30
C ASN A 93 -10.19 -22.38 -9.66
N LYS A 94 -10.13 -22.21 -8.34
CA LYS A 94 -10.96 -21.24 -7.63
C LYS A 94 -10.35 -19.88 -7.93
N LEU A 95 -11.16 -19.05 -8.58
CA LEU A 95 -11.17 -17.62 -8.34
C LEU A 95 -10.95 -17.40 -6.84
N GLY A 96 -9.81 -16.81 -6.48
CA GLY A 96 -9.41 -16.45 -5.12
C GLY A 96 -10.37 -15.42 -4.54
N PHE A 97 -10.05 -14.89 -3.36
CA PHE A 97 -10.94 -13.98 -2.62
C PHE A 97 -11.41 -12.75 -3.42
N PHE A 98 -10.64 -12.32 -4.43
CA PHE A 98 -10.97 -11.23 -5.37
C PHE A 98 -11.36 -11.69 -6.79
N GLY A 99 -11.53 -12.98 -7.03
CA GLY A 99 -11.80 -13.48 -8.38
C GLY A 99 -10.56 -13.85 -9.20
N TYR A 100 -9.35 -13.83 -8.64
CA TYR A 100 -8.12 -14.17 -9.37
C TYR A 100 -7.81 -15.66 -9.32
N ALA A 101 -7.40 -16.29 -10.41
CA ALA A 101 -6.92 -17.67 -10.35
C ALA A 101 -5.78 -17.80 -9.30
N HIS A 102 -5.83 -18.82 -8.43
CA HIS A 102 -4.80 -19.12 -7.41
C HIS A 102 -3.34 -19.04 -7.93
N LYS A 103 -3.13 -19.31 -9.23
CA LYS A 103 -1.82 -19.16 -9.90
C LYS A 103 -1.32 -17.71 -9.91
N ILE A 104 -2.19 -16.74 -10.16
CA ILE A 104 -1.86 -15.31 -10.20
C ILE A 104 -1.41 -14.85 -8.82
N ASP A 105 -2.15 -15.22 -7.76
CA ASP A 105 -1.77 -14.87 -6.39
C ASP A 105 -0.40 -15.45 -6.03
N LYS A 106 -0.13 -16.72 -6.37
CA LYS A 106 1.19 -17.33 -6.14
C LYS A 106 2.31 -16.59 -6.88
N CYS A 107 2.11 -16.26 -8.15
CA CYS A 107 3.08 -15.51 -8.95
C CYS A 107 3.32 -14.11 -8.35
N ASN A 108 2.26 -13.43 -7.94
CA ASN A 108 2.31 -12.12 -7.30
C ASN A 108 3.09 -12.17 -5.98
N THR A 109 2.80 -13.14 -5.12
CA THR A 109 3.52 -13.33 -3.85
C THR A 109 5.00 -13.62 -4.10
N GLU A 110 5.33 -14.47 -5.06
CA GLU A 110 6.72 -14.79 -5.39
C GLU A 110 7.48 -13.55 -5.92
N ALA A 111 6.84 -12.77 -6.79
CA ALA A 111 7.39 -11.52 -7.31
C ALA A 111 7.63 -10.52 -6.18
N LEU A 112 6.64 -10.32 -5.29
CA LEU A 112 6.76 -9.41 -4.15
C LEU A 112 7.90 -9.82 -3.21
N ASN A 113 8.00 -11.11 -2.89
CA ASN A 113 9.04 -11.63 -1.99
C ASN A 113 10.45 -11.41 -2.53
N ARG A 114 10.63 -11.39 -3.85
CA ARG A 114 11.93 -11.20 -4.48
C ARG A 114 12.20 -9.75 -4.89
N TYR A 115 11.19 -8.90 -4.89
CA TYR A 115 11.31 -7.50 -5.25
C TYR A 115 12.18 -6.75 -4.23
N ARG A 116 13.05 -5.88 -4.75
CA ARG A 116 13.87 -4.98 -3.94
C ARG A 116 13.41 -3.57 -4.21
N PHE A 117 12.96 -2.90 -3.16
CA PHE A 117 12.58 -1.50 -3.26
C PHE A 117 13.81 -0.61 -3.36
N TYR A 118 13.72 0.39 -4.22
CA TYR A 118 14.73 1.44 -4.40
C TYR A 118 14.06 2.79 -4.11
N PRO A 119 14.70 3.72 -3.41
CA PRO A 119 14.16 5.07 -3.25
C PRO A 119 13.99 5.76 -4.60
N LEU A 120 12.85 6.41 -4.78
CA LEU A 120 12.52 7.19 -5.98
C LEU A 120 12.31 8.66 -5.61
N ASP A 121 12.73 9.55 -6.51
CA ASP A 121 12.51 10.99 -6.39
C ASP A 121 11.07 11.38 -6.76
N ILE A 122 10.13 10.82 -6.00
CA ILE A 122 8.68 11.00 -6.21
C ILE A 122 7.95 11.25 -4.89
N GLU A 123 6.85 11.98 -5.01
CA GLU A 123 5.86 12.22 -3.96
C GLU A 123 4.76 11.16 -4.09
N VAL A 124 4.33 10.59 -2.97
CA VAL A 124 3.33 9.51 -2.96
C VAL A 124 2.04 9.97 -2.28
N ASP A 125 0.90 9.82 -2.96
CA ASP A 125 -0.41 9.96 -2.35
C ASP A 125 -0.89 8.60 -1.82
N ALA A 126 -0.77 8.41 -0.52
CA ALA A 126 -1.07 7.18 0.18
C ALA A 126 -2.47 7.24 0.81
N PHE A 127 -3.42 6.54 0.20
CA PHE A 127 -4.79 6.42 0.69
C PHE A 127 -4.84 5.28 1.70
N LYS A 128 -5.18 5.59 2.94
CA LYS A 128 -5.09 4.65 4.05
C LYS A 128 -6.47 4.42 4.66
N ALA A 129 -6.86 3.16 4.77
CA ALA A 129 -8.09 2.80 5.46
C ALA A 129 -7.98 3.14 6.96
N GLU A 130 -9.02 3.77 7.51
CA GLU A 130 -9.06 4.13 8.93
C GLU A 130 -9.16 2.90 9.83
N THR A 131 -9.93 1.90 9.40
CA THR A 131 -10.11 0.64 10.14
C THR A 131 -9.03 -0.35 9.73
N ARG A 132 -8.09 -0.60 10.65
CA ARG A 132 -7.06 -1.63 10.46
C ARG A 132 -7.53 -2.98 10.98
N THR A 133 -7.42 -3.98 10.11
CA THR A 133 -7.75 -5.38 10.44
C THR A 133 -6.54 -6.27 10.68
N PHE A 134 -5.33 -5.75 10.46
CA PHE A 134 -4.08 -6.50 10.60
C PHE A 134 -2.94 -5.66 11.20
N TYR A 135 -1.98 -6.37 11.78
CA TYR A 135 -0.75 -5.78 12.26
C TYR A 135 0.16 -5.41 11.08
N ALA A 136 0.69 -4.19 11.10
CA ALA A 136 1.70 -3.69 10.17
C ALA A 136 2.75 -2.95 10.98
N GLU A 137 4.02 -3.12 10.59
CA GLU A 137 5.15 -2.55 11.32
C GLU A 137 5.17 -1.02 11.29
N ASP A 138 4.99 -0.42 10.11
CA ASP A 138 4.75 1.00 9.97
C ASP A 138 3.25 1.24 9.81
N SER A 139 2.62 1.65 10.90
CA SER A 139 1.22 1.99 10.90
C SER A 139 0.92 3.38 10.35
N VAL A 140 1.90 4.26 10.24
CA VAL A 140 1.67 5.66 9.87
C VAL A 140 1.76 5.80 8.36
N PHE A 141 2.92 5.46 7.76
CA PHE A 141 3.19 5.66 6.33
C PHE A 141 3.16 4.36 5.52
N MET A 142 2.67 3.27 6.12
CA MET A 142 2.55 1.96 5.47
C MET A 142 3.87 1.41 4.90
N GLY A 143 5.02 1.93 5.37
CA GLY A 143 6.36 1.54 4.94
C GLY A 143 6.92 2.34 3.75
N TRP A 144 6.20 3.32 3.20
CA TRP A 144 6.63 4.06 1.99
C TRP A 144 7.64 5.17 2.23
N LYS A 145 7.73 5.70 3.46
CA LYS A 145 8.58 6.85 3.79
C LYS A 145 10.05 6.71 3.35
N PRO A 146 10.72 5.54 3.47
CA PRO A 146 12.09 5.38 2.98
C PRO A 146 12.23 5.39 1.46
N TYR A 147 11.13 5.26 0.70
CA TYR A 147 11.14 5.05 -0.74
C TYR A 147 10.57 6.21 -1.55
N ALA A 148 9.78 7.10 -0.93
CA ALA A 148 9.23 8.30 -1.55
C ALA A 148 10.02 9.54 -1.10
N LEU A 149 11.08 9.89 -1.82
CA LEU A 149 12.03 10.92 -1.38
C LEU A 149 11.44 12.33 -1.31
N LYS A 150 10.38 12.63 -2.09
CA LYS A 150 9.66 13.91 -2.01
C LYS A 150 8.55 13.92 -0.95
N GLY A 151 8.36 12.82 -0.23
CA GLY A 151 7.40 12.70 0.86
C GLY A 151 6.20 11.81 0.53
N VAL A 152 5.39 11.61 1.56
CA VAL A 152 4.17 10.79 1.52
C VAL A 152 3.01 11.64 2.06
N ASN A 153 2.05 11.92 1.18
CA ASN A 153 0.79 12.56 1.52
C ASN A 153 -0.20 11.48 1.99
N LEU A 154 -0.61 11.54 3.25
CA LEU A 154 -1.56 10.58 3.79
C LEU A 154 -2.99 11.08 3.64
N HIS A 155 -3.82 10.25 3.03
CA HIS A 155 -5.24 10.49 2.84
C HIS A 155 -6.04 9.42 3.58
N HIS A 156 -6.75 9.80 4.64
CA HIS A 156 -7.54 8.87 5.44
C HIS A 156 -8.90 8.61 4.79
N ILE A 157 -9.23 7.34 4.56
CA ILE A 157 -10.48 6.92 3.95
C ILE A 157 -11.26 6.04 4.94
N PRO A 158 -12.56 6.29 5.15
CA PRO A 158 -13.37 5.48 6.04
C PRO A 158 -13.46 4.03 5.55
N GLY A 159 -13.68 3.11 6.50
CA GLY A 159 -13.79 1.68 6.23
C GLY A 159 -12.49 0.90 6.44
N GLU A 160 -12.49 -0.34 5.93
CA GLU A 160 -11.38 -1.30 5.97
C GLU A 160 -10.83 -1.54 4.56
N HIS A 161 -9.68 -2.22 4.45
CA HIS A 161 -9.03 -2.59 3.19
C HIS A 161 -10.00 -3.08 2.08
N ASN A 162 -10.98 -3.91 2.45
CA ASN A 162 -11.92 -4.53 1.50
C ASN A 162 -13.18 -3.70 1.22
N THR A 163 -13.40 -2.63 1.98
CA THR A 163 -14.59 -1.77 1.89
C THR A 163 -14.27 -0.32 1.51
N ILE A 164 -12.99 0.04 1.38
CA ILE A 164 -12.53 1.38 1.00
C ILE A 164 -13.10 1.84 -0.36
N PHE A 165 -13.38 0.92 -1.27
CA PHE A 165 -13.98 1.18 -2.60
C PHE A 165 -15.48 0.85 -2.68
N LYS A 166 -16.14 0.57 -1.57
CA LYS A 166 -17.56 0.15 -1.55
C LYS A 166 -18.37 1.12 -0.72
N ALA A 167 -19.65 1.27 -1.09
CA ALA A 167 -20.61 1.98 -0.28
C ALA A 167 -20.54 1.54 1.20
N PRO A 168 -20.55 2.50 2.15
CA PRO A 168 -20.71 3.95 1.95
C PRO A 168 -19.41 4.75 1.72
N ASN A 169 -18.24 4.09 1.63
CA ASN A 169 -16.93 4.76 1.61
C ASN A 169 -16.47 5.19 0.20
N ASP A 170 -17.04 4.58 -0.83
CA ASP A 170 -16.75 4.83 -2.24
C ASP A 170 -16.86 6.31 -2.63
N MET A 171 -17.90 6.99 -2.16
CA MET A 171 -18.09 8.43 -2.41
C MET A 171 -16.97 9.25 -1.80
N LYS A 172 -16.57 8.96 -0.56
CA LYS A 172 -15.48 9.68 0.10
C LYS A 172 -14.14 9.38 -0.55
N PHE A 173 -13.90 8.13 -0.94
CA PHE A 173 -12.72 7.75 -1.71
C PHE A 173 -12.63 8.54 -3.02
N ALA A 174 -13.73 8.61 -3.78
CA ALA A 174 -13.78 9.33 -5.05
C ALA A 174 -13.51 10.84 -4.87
N GLU A 175 -14.10 11.47 -3.85
CA GLU A 175 -13.88 12.89 -3.53
C GLU A 175 -12.40 13.19 -3.27
N VAL A 176 -11.75 12.39 -2.43
CA VAL A 176 -10.34 12.58 -2.07
C VAL A 176 -9.42 12.30 -3.28
N LEU A 177 -9.75 11.29 -4.08
CA LEU A 177 -9.01 11.01 -5.32
C LEU A 177 -9.13 12.16 -6.30
N GLN A 178 -10.32 12.73 -6.46
CA GLN A 178 -10.56 13.89 -7.31
C GLN A 178 -9.73 15.09 -6.86
N GLN A 179 -9.70 15.40 -5.56
CA GLN A 179 -8.86 16.47 -5.02
C GLN A 179 -7.37 16.28 -5.32
N CYS A 180 -6.89 15.04 -5.29
CA CYS A 180 -5.49 14.73 -5.65
C CYS A 180 -5.23 14.98 -7.14
N LEU A 181 -6.16 14.58 -8.01
CA LEU A 181 -6.08 14.79 -9.45
C LEU A 181 -6.13 16.26 -9.82
N ASP A 182 -7.06 17.02 -9.23
CA ASP A 182 -7.21 18.47 -9.46
C ASP A 182 -5.93 19.22 -9.07
N ARG A 183 -5.38 18.91 -7.88
CA ARG A 183 -4.10 19.48 -7.41
C ARG A 183 -2.95 19.25 -8.39
N VAL A 184 -2.93 18.09 -9.05
CA VAL A 184 -1.88 17.75 -10.02
C VAL A 184 -2.06 18.51 -11.34
N GLU A 185 -3.30 18.68 -11.80
CA GLU A 185 -3.61 19.48 -12.99
C GLU A 185 -3.32 20.97 -12.74
N ASP A 186 -3.71 21.52 -11.59
CA ASP A 186 -3.42 22.90 -11.20
C ASP A 186 -1.90 23.17 -11.15
N LYS A 187 -1.13 22.26 -10.54
CA LYS A 187 0.33 22.37 -10.49
C LYS A 187 0.96 22.35 -11.88
N LYS A 188 0.40 21.55 -12.80
CA LYS A 188 0.84 21.50 -14.20
C LYS A 188 0.55 22.81 -14.92
N GLU A 189 -0.63 23.40 -14.73
CA GLU A 189 -0.95 24.71 -15.31
C GLU A 189 -0.04 25.82 -14.80
N LEU A 190 0.24 25.84 -13.50
CA LEU A 190 1.14 26.82 -12.88
C LEU A 190 2.56 26.72 -13.46
N LEU A 191 3.08 25.50 -13.64
CA LEU A 191 4.40 25.28 -14.24
C LEU A 191 4.46 25.70 -15.72
N GLN A 192 3.36 25.60 -16.46
CA GLN A 192 3.28 26.05 -17.85
C GLN A 192 3.17 27.57 -17.99
N LYS A 193 2.58 28.24 -17.00
CA LYS A 193 2.39 29.70 -16.97
C LYS A 193 3.60 30.46 -16.37
N ALA A 194 4.56 29.76 -15.77
CA ALA A 194 5.75 30.40 -15.19
C ALA A 194 6.65 31.00 -16.28
N PRO A 195 7.05 32.29 -16.19
CA PRO A 195 7.96 32.88 -17.17
C PRO A 195 9.30 32.13 -17.13
N ALA A 196 9.78 31.69 -18.30
CA ALA A 196 11.08 31.06 -18.45
C ALA A 196 12.14 32.00 -17.84
N ALA A 197 12.77 31.57 -16.74
CA ALA A 197 13.85 32.32 -16.11
C ALA A 197 14.92 32.57 -17.17
N LYS A 198 15.13 33.85 -17.51
CA LYS A 198 16.16 34.29 -18.44
C LYS A 198 17.51 33.77 -17.93
N ASN A 199 18.28 33.16 -18.84
CA ASN A 199 19.66 32.75 -18.60
C ASN A 199 20.49 33.97 -18.16
N GLU A 200 20.75 34.11 -16.87
CA GLU A 200 21.84 34.95 -16.35
C GLU A 200 23.16 34.23 -16.59
N THR A 201 23.73 34.38 -17.79
CA THR A 201 25.13 33.99 -18.07
C THR A 201 25.85 34.95 -19.02
N GLU A 202 25.33 36.16 -19.21
CA GLU A 202 26.09 37.27 -19.81
C GLU A 202 26.16 38.38 -18.76
N LEU A 203 27.21 38.41 -17.94
CA LEU A 203 27.70 39.61 -17.24
C LEU A 203 29.04 39.35 -16.51
N ILE A 204 29.96 38.61 -17.14
CA ILE A 204 31.39 38.65 -16.78
C ILE A 204 32.21 38.80 -18.07
N SER A 205 32.07 39.96 -18.70
CA SER A 205 33.10 40.50 -19.60
C SER A 205 32.81 41.98 -19.84
N LEU A 206 33.29 42.83 -18.94
CA LEU A 206 33.78 44.19 -19.22
C LEU A 206 34.67 44.61 -18.04
#